data_AF-A0A643F5Z6-F1
#
_entry.id   AF-A0A643F5Z6-F1
#
_cell.length_a   1.000
_cell.length_b   1.000
_cell.length_c   1.000
_cell.angle_alpha   90.00
_cell.angle_beta   90.00
_cell.angle_gamma   90.00
#
_symmetry.space_group_name_H-M   'P 1'
#
loop_
_entity.id
_entity.type
_entity.pdbx_description
1 polymer ?
#
loop_
_entity_poly.entity_id
_entity_poly.type
_entity_poly.pdbx_seq_one_letter_code
_entity_poly.pdbx_strand_id
1 'polypeptide(L)'
;MVSPALADAKTDSLQLRKSVVEGLFTYIELGENSDGRSKALGIAMEEKVQVPVAKAQSEWQEIAKNSSDAAAYETYKMCDTAASSLQNIVKIIAGYIKSDSTQEPEYDTALTKLGADLTECEKALDVQLTF
;
A
#
# COMPACT_ATOMS: atom_id res chain seq x y z
N MET A 1 0.56 -7.83 -26.52
CA MET A 1 0.39 -6.40 -26.20
C MET A 1 1.45 -6.08 -25.17
N VAL A 2 2.39 -5.19 -25.51
CA VAL A 2 3.45 -4.78 -24.57
C VAL A 2 2.78 -3.82 -23.59
N SER A 3 2.66 -4.24 -22.32
CA SER A 3 2.24 -3.35 -21.23
C SER A 3 3.12 -2.10 -21.32
N PRO A 4 2.59 -0.87 -21.20
CA PRO A 4 3.37 0.34 -21.44
C PRO A 4 4.63 0.28 -20.57
N ALA A 5 5.77 0.12 -21.22
CA ALA A 5 7.05 0.19 -20.56
C ALA A 5 7.21 1.62 -20.04
N LEU A 6 6.90 1.84 -18.75
CA LEU A 6 7.89 2.29 -17.78
C LEU A 6 8.85 3.34 -18.33
N ALA A 7 8.61 4.60 -18.00
CA ALA A 7 9.48 5.67 -18.44
C ALA A 7 10.87 5.53 -17.78
N ASP A 8 10.92 5.17 -16.49
CA ASP A 8 12.10 5.01 -15.65
C ASP A 8 11.69 4.63 -14.20
N ALA A 9 12.62 4.12 -13.40
CA ALA A 9 12.35 3.63 -12.05
C ALA A 9 11.76 4.69 -11.09
N LYS A 10 12.02 5.99 -11.31
CA LYS A 10 11.41 7.07 -10.51
C LYS A 10 9.94 7.24 -10.87
N THR A 11 9.61 7.26 -12.16
CA THR A 11 8.22 7.30 -12.63
C THR A 11 7.41 6.10 -12.11
N ASP A 12 8.03 4.93 -12.12
CA ASP A 12 7.44 3.68 -11.66
C ASP A 12 7.16 3.70 -10.15
N SER A 13 8.14 4.15 -9.37
CA SER A 13 8.02 4.33 -7.92
C SER A 13 6.96 5.37 -7.54
N LEU A 14 6.81 6.45 -8.33
CA LEU A 14 5.77 7.47 -8.13
C LEU A 14 4.37 6.88 -8.31
N GLN A 15 4.18 6.00 -9.28
CA GLN A 15 2.90 5.33 -9.52
C GLN A 15 2.56 4.38 -8.36
N LEU A 16 3.53 3.60 -7.88
CA LEU A 16 3.31 2.75 -6.71
C LEU A 16 2.99 3.57 -5.46
N ARG A 17 3.74 4.64 -5.18
CA ARG A 17 3.45 5.58 -4.08
C ARG A 17 2.02 6.11 -4.19
N LYS A 18 1.60 6.54 -5.38
CA LYS A 18 0.23 7.02 -5.60
C LYS A 18 -0.81 5.96 -5.22
N SER A 19 -0.64 4.71 -5.64
CA SER A 19 -1.55 3.63 -5.25
C SER A 19 -1.57 3.37 -3.73
N VAL A 20 -0.43 3.49 -3.05
CA VAL A 20 -0.36 3.37 -1.57
C VAL A 20 -1.12 4.51 -0.89
N VAL A 21 -0.91 5.75 -1.32
CA VAL A 21 -1.58 6.93 -0.76
C VAL A 21 -3.09 6.88 -1.02
N GLU A 22 -3.52 6.55 -2.25
CA GLU A 22 -4.94 6.37 -2.60
C GLU A 22 -5.58 5.24 -1.79
N GLY A 23 -4.86 4.13 -1.61
CA GLY A 23 -5.30 3.03 -0.76
C GLY A 23 -5.46 3.44 0.70
N LEU A 24 -4.53 4.22 1.24
CA LEU A 24 -4.61 4.73 2.61
C LEU A 24 -5.82 5.66 2.80
N PHE A 25 -6.05 6.60 1.88
CA PHE A 25 -7.23 7.47 1.95
C PHE A 25 -8.52 6.65 1.87
N THR A 26 -8.59 5.68 0.96
CA THR A 26 -9.74 4.77 0.86
C THR A 26 -9.95 3.99 2.16
N TYR A 27 -8.87 3.54 2.81
CA TYR A 27 -8.94 2.88 4.12
C TYR A 27 -9.50 3.81 5.20
N ILE A 28 -9.04 5.06 5.27
CA ILE A 28 -9.53 6.07 6.22
C ILE A 28 -11.00 6.36 5.95
N GLU A 29 -11.39 6.61 4.70
CA GLU A 29 -12.77 6.88 4.31
C GLU A 29 -13.72 5.73 4.66
N LEU A 30 -13.29 4.48 4.43
CA LEU A 30 -14.05 3.30 4.81
C LEU A 30 -14.18 3.19 6.33
N GLY A 31 -13.14 3.54 7.09
CA GLY A 31 -13.17 3.56 8.55
C GLY A 31 -14.10 4.63 9.11
N GLU A 32 -13.93 5.89 8.69
CA GLU A 32 -14.65 7.06 9.20
C GLU A 32 -16.13 7.10 8.79
N ASN A 33 -16.49 6.58 7.62
CA ASN A 33 -17.89 6.56 7.14
C ASN A 33 -18.67 5.29 7.51
N SER A 34 -18.05 4.36 8.24
CA SER A 34 -18.72 3.12 8.64
C SER A 34 -19.37 3.26 10.02
N ASP A 35 -20.68 2.99 10.11
CA ASP A 35 -21.43 2.92 11.38
C ASP A 35 -21.07 1.65 12.21
N GLY A 36 -19.77 1.35 12.34
CA GLY A 36 -19.23 0.22 13.09
C GLY A 36 -18.77 -0.97 12.23
N ARG A 37 -18.24 -1.99 12.93
CA ARG A 37 -17.67 -3.20 12.31
C ARG A 37 -18.76 -4.00 11.61
N SER A 38 -18.70 -4.07 10.28
CA SER A 38 -19.54 -4.96 9.50
C SER A 38 -18.70 -5.84 8.58
N LYS A 39 -19.12 -7.10 8.41
CA LYS A 39 -18.46 -8.01 7.46
C LYS A 39 -18.34 -7.40 6.04
N ALA A 40 -19.33 -6.59 5.64
CA ALA A 40 -19.31 -5.86 4.37
C ALA A 40 -18.20 -4.82 4.31
N LEU A 41 -17.94 -4.09 5.40
CA LEU A 41 -16.81 -3.16 5.50
C LEU A 41 -15.47 -3.89 5.37
N GLY A 42 -15.30 -5.02 6.06
CA GLY A 42 -14.07 -5.81 5.97
C GLY A 42 -13.81 -6.34 4.55
N ILE A 43 -14.86 -6.76 3.82
CA ILE A 43 -14.75 -7.13 2.40
C ILE A 43 -14.38 -5.92 1.55
N ALA A 44 -15.04 -4.77 1.76
CA ALA A 44 -14.76 -3.54 1.01
C ALA A 44 -13.32 -3.06 1.20
N MET A 45 -12.74 -3.19 2.40
CA MET A 45 -11.33 -2.88 2.64
C MET A 45 -10.39 -3.77 1.82
N GLU A 46 -10.67 -5.08 1.73
CA GLU A 46 -9.87 -5.98 0.87
C GLU A 46 -10.04 -5.63 -0.61
N GLU A 47 -11.27 -5.45 -1.09
CA GLU A 47 -11.56 -5.23 -2.51
C GLU A 47 -11.11 -3.85 -3.00
N LYS A 48 -11.23 -2.81 -2.17
CA LYS A 48 -10.96 -1.42 -2.58
C LYS A 48 -9.59 -0.91 -2.16
N VAL A 49 -8.93 -1.54 -1.19
CA VAL A 49 -7.59 -1.15 -0.74
C VAL A 49 -6.57 -2.23 -1.05
N GLN A 50 -6.77 -3.45 -0.53
CA GLN A 50 -5.76 -4.49 -0.64
C GLN A 50 -5.54 -4.95 -2.09
N VAL A 51 -6.61 -5.24 -2.83
CA VAL A 51 -6.52 -5.76 -4.20
C VAL A 51 -5.84 -4.77 -5.16
N PRO A 52 -6.21 -3.47 -5.22
CA PRO A 52 -5.53 -2.52 -6.10
C PRO A 52 -4.06 -2.31 -5.74
N VAL A 53 -3.73 -2.21 -4.45
CA VAL A 53 -2.35 -2.03 -3.98
C VAL A 53 -1.51 -3.27 -4.29
N ALA A 54 -2.04 -4.47 -4.05
CA ALA A 54 -1.36 -5.73 -4.37
C ALA A 54 -1.14 -5.89 -5.88
N LYS A 55 -2.11 -5.51 -6.70
CA LYS A 55 -1.98 -5.54 -8.15
C LYS A 55 -0.87 -4.61 -8.62
N ALA A 56 -0.89 -3.34 -8.19
CA ALA A 56 0.16 -2.39 -8.51
C ALA A 56 1.51 -2.95 -8.07
N GLN A 57 1.64 -3.37 -6.80
CA GLN A 57 2.87 -3.96 -6.27
C GLN A 57 3.39 -5.11 -7.14
N SER A 58 2.54 -6.09 -7.48
CA SER A 58 2.93 -7.26 -8.29
C SER A 58 3.40 -6.88 -9.68
N GLU A 59 2.70 -5.97 -10.36
CA GLU A 59 3.10 -5.48 -11.68
C GLU A 59 4.51 -4.90 -11.62
N TRP A 60 4.80 -4.09 -10.59
CA TRP A 60 6.12 -3.49 -10.42
C TRP A 60 7.21 -4.47 -9.97
N GLN A 61 6.87 -5.50 -9.18
CA GLN A 61 7.85 -6.52 -8.76
C GLN A 61 8.35 -7.30 -9.97
N GLU A 62 7.45 -7.62 -10.92
CA GLU A 62 7.83 -8.26 -12.18
C GLU A 62 8.77 -7.38 -13.00
N ILE A 63 8.52 -6.08 -13.00
CA ILE A 63 9.33 -5.10 -13.73
C ILE A 63 10.73 -4.99 -13.11
N ALA A 64 10.81 -4.79 -11.80
CA ALA A 64 12.07 -4.67 -11.08
C ALA A 64 12.95 -5.91 -11.24
N LYS A 65 12.34 -7.10 -11.21
CA LYS A 65 13.03 -8.39 -11.42
C LYS A 65 13.67 -8.51 -12.80
N ASN A 66 13.09 -7.87 -13.82
CA ASN A 66 13.55 -7.95 -15.21
C ASN A 66 14.42 -6.75 -15.63
N SER A 67 14.71 -5.81 -14.72
CA SER A 67 15.56 -4.65 -15.01
C SER A 67 17.03 -5.01 -15.16
N SER A 68 17.71 -4.38 -16.12
CA SER A 68 19.17 -4.45 -16.29
C SER A 68 19.95 -3.45 -15.43
N ASP A 69 19.28 -2.48 -14.82
CA ASP A 69 19.87 -1.49 -13.90
C ASP A 69 19.28 -1.68 -12.51
N ALA A 70 19.92 -2.53 -11.70
CA ALA A 70 19.45 -2.83 -10.35
C ALA A 70 19.59 -1.65 -9.38
N ALA A 71 20.51 -0.73 -9.62
CA ALA A 71 20.75 0.43 -8.76
C ALA A 71 19.62 1.46 -8.89
N ALA A 72 19.06 1.61 -10.10
CA ALA A 72 17.88 2.46 -10.34
C ALA A 72 16.63 2.01 -9.55
N TYR A 73 16.55 0.74 -9.12
CA TYR A 73 15.37 0.17 -8.45
C TYR A 73 15.44 0.17 -6.92
N GLU A 74 16.42 0.83 -6.30
CA GLU A 74 16.42 1.00 -4.84
C GLU A 74 15.24 1.85 -4.35
N THR A 75 14.90 2.94 -5.04
CA THR A 75 13.71 3.75 -4.73
C THR A 75 12.42 2.93 -4.83
N TYR A 76 12.37 2.01 -5.80
CA TYR A 76 11.24 1.09 -5.95
C TYR A 76 11.07 0.17 -4.74
N LYS A 77 12.16 -0.42 -4.23
CA LYS A 77 12.12 -1.32 -3.05
C LYS A 77 11.58 -0.62 -1.80
N MET A 78 11.88 0.67 -1.63
CA MET A 78 11.34 1.45 -0.51
C MET A 78 9.82 1.62 -0.65
N CYS A 79 9.32 1.91 -1.85
CA CYS A 79 7.88 2.01 -2.10
C CYS A 79 7.16 0.66 -2.08
N ASP A 80 7.83 -0.43 -2.46
CA ASP A 80 7.36 -1.81 -2.29
C ASP A 80 7.19 -2.19 -0.81
N THR A 81 8.10 -1.72 0.05
CA THR A 81 8.01 -1.88 1.51
C THR A 81 6.78 -1.15 2.07
N ALA A 82 6.57 0.10 1.67
CA ALA A 82 5.39 0.87 2.05
C ALA A 82 4.08 0.20 1.61
N ALA A 83 4.04 -0.33 0.37
CA ALA A 83 2.88 -1.07 -0.14
C ALA A 83 2.61 -2.36 0.66
N SER A 84 3.65 -3.08 1.07
CA SER A 84 3.54 -4.27 1.91
C SER A 84 2.98 -3.94 3.30
N SER A 85 3.45 -2.84 3.90
CA SER A 85 2.97 -2.39 5.21
C SER A 85 1.51 -1.99 5.18
N LEU A 86 1.05 -1.29 4.14
CA LEU A 86 -0.37 -0.96 3.98
C LEU A 86 -1.23 -2.23 3.83
N GLN A 87 -0.81 -3.17 2.99
CA GLN A 87 -1.53 -4.44 2.83
C GLN A 87 -1.61 -5.24 4.13
N ASN A 88 -0.56 -5.21 4.96
CA ASN A 88 -0.57 -5.87 6.25
C ASN A 88 -1.60 -5.25 7.21
N ILE A 89 -1.67 -3.91 7.27
CA ILE A 89 -2.67 -3.20 8.08
C ILE A 89 -4.08 -3.56 7.62
N VAL A 90 -4.34 -3.48 6.31
CA VAL A 90 -5.66 -3.80 5.75
C VAL A 90 -6.04 -5.25 6.07
N LYS A 91 -5.09 -6.19 5.95
CA LYS A 91 -5.33 -7.60 6.29
C LYS A 91 -5.67 -7.81 7.76
N ILE A 92 -4.95 -7.15 8.68
CA ILE A 92 -5.23 -7.22 10.13
C ILE A 92 -6.63 -6.69 10.42
N ILE A 93 -6.96 -5.52 9.90
CA ILE A 93 -8.19 -4.79 10.24
C ILE A 93 -9.40 -5.39 9.54
N ALA A 94 -9.30 -5.73 8.25
CA ALA A 94 -10.34 -6.46 7.54
C ALA A 94 -10.57 -7.84 8.15
N GLY A 95 -9.50 -8.55 8.52
CA GLY A 95 -9.58 -9.83 9.21
C GLY A 95 -10.34 -9.71 10.53
N TYR A 96 -10.03 -8.68 11.32
CA TYR A 96 -10.72 -8.39 12.56
C TYR A 96 -12.19 -8.01 12.37
N ILE A 97 -12.50 -7.08 11.46
CA ILE A 97 -13.87 -6.64 11.17
C ILE A 97 -14.74 -7.80 10.67
N LYS A 98 -14.16 -8.73 9.90
CA LYS A 98 -14.85 -9.94 9.43
C LYS A 98 -14.98 -11.01 10.51
N SER A 99 -14.13 -10.97 11.52
CA SER A 99 -14.21 -11.88 12.65
C SER A 99 -15.26 -11.38 13.65
N ASP A 100 -16.02 -12.28 14.25
CA ASP A 100 -16.89 -11.95 15.40
C ASP A 100 -16.06 -11.70 16.69
N SER A 101 -14.76 -11.40 16.56
CA SER A 101 -13.87 -11.14 17.68
C SER A 101 -14.22 -9.82 18.35
N THR A 102 -14.29 -9.83 19.68
CA THR A 102 -14.38 -8.62 20.50
C THR A 102 -13.02 -8.06 20.87
N GLN A 103 -11.94 -8.81 20.61
CA GLN A 103 -10.57 -8.39 20.91
C GLN A 103 -9.98 -7.64 19.73
N GLU A 104 -9.69 -6.36 19.96
CA GLU A 104 -9.06 -5.49 18.98
C GLU A 104 -7.62 -5.92 18.73
N PRO A 105 -7.22 -6.17 17.47
CA PRO A 105 -5.82 -6.39 17.17
C PRO A 105 -5.04 -5.12 17.44
N GLU A 106 -3.81 -5.27 17.90
CA GLU A 106 -2.88 -4.15 17.97
C GLU A 106 -2.45 -3.78 16.54
N TYR A 107 -2.92 -2.64 16.04
CA TYR A 107 -2.53 -2.13 14.71
C TYR A 107 -1.78 -0.78 14.78
N ASP A 108 -1.67 -0.14 15.94
CA ASP A 108 -0.93 1.12 16.13
C ASP A 108 0.55 1.01 15.73
N THR A 109 1.19 -0.08 16.14
CA THR A 109 2.57 -0.40 15.76
C THR A 109 2.69 -0.58 14.23
N ALA A 110 1.68 -1.19 13.59
CA ALA A 110 1.66 -1.36 12.14
C ALA A 110 1.43 -0.03 11.40
N LEU A 111 0.54 0.83 11.90
CA LEU A 111 0.30 2.18 11.38
C LEU A 111 1.55 3.06 11.49
N THR A 112 2.23 3.03 12.63
CA THR A 112 3.48 3.76 12.85
C THR A 112 4.55 3.31 11.86
N LYS A 113 4.67 2.00 11.64
CA LYS A 113 5.59 1.43 10.65
C LYS A 113 5.23 1.87 9.23
N LEU A 114 3.96 1.83 8.84
CA LEU A 114 3.53 2.31 7.52
C LEU A 114 3.92 3.78 7.31
N GLY A 115 3.73 4.64 8.30
CA GLY A 115 4.12 6.04 8.21
C GLY A 115 5.62 6.21 7.97
N ALA A 116 6.46 5.42 8.66
CA ALA A 116 7.90 5.41 8.45
C ALA A 116 8.28 4.91 7.04
N ASP A 117 7.73 3.76 6.62
CA ASP A 117 8.01 3.16 5.30
C ASP A 117 7.59 4.09 4.15
N LEU A 118 6.44 4.76 4.29
CA LEU A 118 5.95 5.71 3.30
C LEU A 118 6.80 6.99 3.27
N THR A 119 7.25 7.47 4.42
CA THR A 119 8.22 8.58 4.52
C THR A 119 9.53 8.25 3.80
N GLU A 120 10.03 7.02 3.94
CA GLU A 120 11.25 6.58 3.25
C GLU A 120 11.06 6.51 1.73
N CYS A 121 9.94 5.94 1.27
CA CYS A 121 9.56 5.96 -0.15
C CYS A 121 9.50 7.39 -0.71
N GLU A 122 8.88 8.33 0.02
CA GLU A 122 8.76 9.73 -0.39
C GLU A 122 10.12 10.46 -0.45
N LYS A 123 11.00 10.19 0.52
CA LYS A 123 12.38 10.71 0.51
C LYS A 123 13.16 10.20 -0.69
N ALA A 124 13.08 8.90 -0.99
CA ALA A 124 13.77 8.28 -2.11
C ALA A 124 13.25 8.76 -3.48
N LEU A 125 12.00 9.23 -3.50
CA LEU A 125 11.35 9.83 -4.66
C LEU A 125 11.61 11.33 -4.81
N ASP A 126 12.21 11.98 -3.80
CA ASP A 126 12.35 13.44 -3.72
C ASP A 126 10.99 14.14 -3.90
N VAL A 127 9.98 13.67 -3.17
CA VAL A 127 8.63 14.25 -3.17
C VAL A 127 8.25 14.76 -1.80
N GLN A 128 7.26 15.64 -1.77
CA GLN A 128 6.74 16.23 -0.54
C GLN A 128 6.22 15.14 0.40
N LEU A 129 6.68 15.19 1.65
CA LEU A 129 6.23 14.31 2.73
C LEU A 129 4.76 14.59 3.02
N THR A 130 3.91 13.55 3.01
CA THR A 130 2.45 13.73 3.16
C THR A 130 1.89 13.50 4.57
N PHE A 131 2.75 13.37 5.59
CA PHE A 131 2.34 13.06 6.96
C PHE A 131 2.79 14.11 7.98
#